data_AF-A0A4Q2FMY7-F1
#
_entry.id   AF-A0A4Q2FMY7-F1
#
_cell.length_a   1.000
_cell.length_b   1.000
_cell.length_c   1.000
_cell.angle_alpha   90.00
_cell.angle_beta   90.00
_cell.angle_gamma   90.00
#
_symmetry.space_group_name_H-M   'P 1'
#
loop_
_entity.id
_entity.type
_entity.pdbx_description
1 polymer ?
#
loop_
_entity_poly.entity_id
_entity_poly.type
_entity_poly.pdbx_seq_one_letter_code
_entity_poly.pdbx_strand_id
1 'polypeptide(L)' 'MNLDDIKGSTSEEIRYVYALPAIPKYMTDVTLELGTTLRTGIVNPLEGWGKGGARQFDLMGQGTGKFTNERLIQW' A
#
# COMPACT_ATOMS: atom_id res chain seq x y z
N MET A 1 -4.68 0.99 -1.59
CA MET A 1 -4.49 2.11 -0.67
C MET A 1 -4.87 3.36 -1.42
N ASN A 2 -5.80 4.14 -0.89
CA ASN A 2 -6.05 5.49 -1.38
C ASN A 2 -5.03 6.45 -0.73
N LEU A 3 -4.73 7.57 -1.38
CA LEU A 3 -3.77 8.55 -0.83
C LEU A 3 -4.19 9.06 0.55
N ASP A 4 -5.49 9.29 0.76
CA ASP A 4 -6.04 9.76 2.03
C ASP A 4 -5.88 8.74 3.17
N ASP A 5 -5.66 7.45 2.88
CA ASP A 5 -5.42 6.43 3.90
C ASP A 5 -4.07 6.63 4.61
N ILE A 6 -3.14 7.38 4.01
CA ILE A 6 -1.76 7.58 4.52
C ILE A 6 -1.34 9.04 4.60
N LYS A 7 -2.20 9.97 4.18
CA LYS A 7 -1.89 11.40 4.17
C LYS A 7 -1.62 11.88 5.61
N GLY A 8 -0.43 12.46 5.83
CA GLY A 8 0.00 12.92 7.15
C GLY A 8 0.53 11.81 8.08
N SER A 9 0.59 10.55 7.64
CA SER A 9 1.21 9.46 8.40
C SER A 9 2.70 9.38 8.10
N THR A 10 3.53 9.28 9.13
CA THR A 10 4.97 8.99 8.96
C THR A 10 5.22 7.67 8.23
N SER A 11 6.42 7.51 7.66
CA SER A 11 6.79 6.27 6.96
C SER A 11 6.72 5.05 7.89
N GLU A 12 7.05 5.24 9.16
CA GLU A 12 6.98 4.25 10.23
C GLU A 12 5.54 3.85 10.53
N GLU A 13 4.60 4.81 10.60
CA GLU A 13 3.18 4.53 10.78
C GLU A 13 2.61 3.76 9.60
N ILE A 14 2.97 4.15 8.37
CA ILE A 14 2.58 3.43 7.14
C ILE A 14 3.09 1.99 7.21
N ARG A 15 4.37 1.78 7.52
CA ARG A 15 4.95 0.43 7.72
C ARG A 15 4.14 -0.36 8.74
N TYR A 16 3.79 0.26 9.86
CA TYR A 16 3.16 -0.40 10.99
C TYR A 16 1.70 -0.84 10.72
N VAL A 17 0.89 -0.01 10.04
CA VAL A 17 -0.53 -0.33 9.74
C VAL A 17 -0.70 -1.20 8.50
N TYR A 18 0.26 -1.15 7.56
CA TYR A 18 0.31 -2.04 6.40
C TYR A 18 1.18 -3.28 6.62
N ALA A 19 1.76 -3.43 7.81
CA ALA A 19 2.70 -4.50 8.16
C ALA A 19 3.72 -4.73 7.03
N LEU A 20 4.46 -3.70 6.65
CA LEU A 20 5.45 -3.77 5.57
C LEU A 20 6.80 -4.31 6.08
N PRO A 21 7.56 -5.03 5.25
CA PRO A 21 8.87 -5.58 5.65
C PRO A 21 9.88 -4.48 5.98
N ALA A 22 9.83 -3.36 5.24
CA ALA A 22 10.74 -2.24 5.36
C ALA A 22 9.99 -0.92 5.53
N ILE A 23 10.69 0.11 6.02
CA ILE A 23 10.15 1.47 6.09
C ILE A 23 10.07 2.02 4.66
N PRO A 24 8.87 2.36 4.15
CA PRO A 24 8.71 2.88 2.80
C PRO A 24 9.34 4.27 2.69
N LYS A 25 9.94 4.58 1.53
CA LYS A 25 10.51 5.92 1.25
C LYS A 25 9.79 6.61 0.10
N TYR A 26 9.24 5.83 -0.82
CA TYR A 26 8.59 6.29 -2.03
C TYR A 26 7.17 5.74 -2.12
N MET A 27 6.33 6.45 -2.85
CA MET A 27 5.02 6.00 -3.29
C MET A 27 4.84 6.27 -4.78
N THR A 28 3.90 5.57 -5.40
CA THR A 28 3.55 5.70 -6.82
C THR A 28 2.04 5.55 -6.94
N ASP A 29 1.48 6.14 -7.99
CA ASP A 29 0.09 5.92 -8.35
C ASP A 29 0.00 4.72 -9.30
N VAL A 30 -1.02 3.89 -9.12
CA VAL A 30 -1.26 2.71 -9.95
C VAL A 30 -2.61 2.85 -10.66
N THR A 31 -2.59 2.84 -11.99
CA THR A 31 -3.81 2.78 -12.80
C THR A 31 -4.02 1.36 -13.29
N LEU A 32 -5.23 0.83 -13.10
CA LEU A 32 -5.61 -0.51 -13.52
C LEU A 32 -6.56 -0.45 -14.71
N GLU A 33 -6.50 -1.47 -15.57
CA GLU A 33 -7.40 -1.58 -16.71
C GLU A 33 -8.83 -1.93 -16.26
N LEU A 34 -9.82 -1.46 -17.01
CA LEU A 34 -11.22 -1.79 -16.74
C LEU A 34 -11.42 -3.32 -16.81
N GLY A 35 -12.14 -3.87 -15.82
CA GLY A 35 -12.35 -5.32 -15.72
C GLY A 35 -11.24 -6.08 -14.97
N THR A 36 -10.17 -5.40 -14.53
CA THR A 36 -9.16 -6.01 -13.65
C THR A 36 -9.83 -6.50 -12.37
N THR A 37 -9.70 -7.80 -12.08
CA THR A 37 -10.22 -8.38 -10.84
C THR A 37 -9.16 -8.25 -9.75
N LEU A 38 -9.54 -7.64 -8.64
CA LEU A 38 -8.70 -7.41 -7.47
C LEU A 38 -9.26 -8.15 -6.27
N ARG A 39 -8.38 -8.54 -5.35
CA ARG A 39 -8.77 -8.90 -3.99
C ARG A 39 -8.52 -7.73 -3.06
N THR A 40 -9.45 -7.47 -2.16
CA THR A 40 -9.26 -6.47 -1.10
C THR A 40 -9.57 -7.06 0.26
N GLY A 41 -8.96 -6.51 1.30
CA GLY A 41 -9.15 -6.95 2.68
C GLY A 41 -8.41 -6.06 3.67
N ILE A 42 -8.50 -6.42 4.94
CA ILE A 42 -7.74 -5.76 6.01
C ILE A 42 -6.44 -6.53 6.23
N VAL A 43 -5.35 -5.80 6.40
CA VAL A 43 -4.03 -6.36 6.70
C VAL A 43 -4.05 -6.95 8.11
N ASN A 44 -3.62 -8.20 8.25
CA ASN A 44 -3.46 -8.84 9.56
C ASN A 44 -2.19 -8.33 10.26
N PRO A 45 -2.13 -8.41 11.60
CA PRO A 45 -0.87 -8.22 12.32
C PRO A 45 0.16 -9.26 11.87
N LEU A 46 1.42 -8.84 11.81
CA LEU A 46 2.56 -9.69 11.50
C LEU A 46 3.73 -9.33 12.40
N GLU A 47 4.22 -10.33 13.14
CA GLU A 47 5.29 -10.15 14.13
C GLU A 47 6.55 -9.53 13.50
N GLY A 48 7.07 -8.48 14.13
CA GLY A 48 8.21 -7.70 13.63
C GLY A 48 7.90 -6.70 12.49
N TRP A 49 6.72 -6.77 11.87
CA TRP A 49 6.37 -5.95 10.69
C TRP A 49 5.35 -4.87 11.05
N GLY A 50 4.29 -5.24 11.79
CA GLY A 50 3.32 -4.27 12.26
C GLY A 50 2.02 -4.87 12.76
N LYS A 51 1.13 -4.03 13.28
CA LYS A 51 -0.18 -4.45 13.80
C LYS A 51 -1.21 -4.73 12.71
N GLY A 52 -0.95 -4.32 11.46
CA GLY A 52 -1.95 -4.37 10.40
C GLY A 52 -3.09 -3.37 10.61
N GLY A 53 -4.26 -3.67 10.04
CA GLY A 53 -5.48 -2.87 10.17
C GLY A 53 -5.76 -1.95 8.99
N ALA A 54 -4.80 -1.71 8.10
CA ALA A 54 -5.04 -0.96 6.88
C ALA A 54 -5.77 -1.78 5.80
N ARG A 55 -6.40 -1.11 4.83
CA ARG A 55 -7.01 -1.76 3.67
C ARG A 55 -5.96 -2.01 2.58
N GLN A 56 -5.79 -3.27 2.20
CA GLN A 56 -4.90 -3.68 1.12
C GLN A 56 -5.64 -4.14 -0.13
N PHE A 57 -4.91 -4.17 -1.24
CA PHE A 57 -5.36 -4.67 -2.53
C PHE A 57 -4.29 -5.61 -3.09
N ASP A 58 -4.72 -6.76 -3.59
CA ASP A 58 -3.88 -7.81 -4.16
C ASP A 58 -4.31 -8.05 -5.61
N LEU A 59 -3.35 -7.96 -6.53
CA LEU A 59 -3.53 -8.23 -7.97
C LEU A 59 -3.68 -9.73 -8.26
N MET A 60 -3.58 -10.59 -7.25
CA MET A 60 -3.70 -12.05 -7.34
C MET A 60 -2.72 -12.64 -8.36
N GLY A 61 -1.49 -12.12 -8.39
CA GLY A 61 -0.43 -12.55 -9.31
C GLY A 61 -0.57 -12.06 -10.75
N GLN A 62 -1.57 -11.23 -11.06
CA GLN A 62 -1.69 -10.59 -12.37
C GLN A 62 -0.57 -9.55 -12.53
N GLY A 63 0.26 -9.69 -13.56
CA GLY A 63 1.26 -8.69 -13.96
C GLY A 63 0.63 -7.50 -14.68
N THR A 64 -0.32 -6.82 -14.02
CA THR A 64 -1.09 -5.69 -14.58
C THR A 64 -0.86 -4.41 -13.78
N GLY A 65 -1.30 -3.30 -14.33
CA GLY A 65 -1.22 -1.98 -13.72
C GLY A 65 -0.08 -1.13 -14.28
N LYS A 66 -0.38 0.15 -14.51
CA LYS A 66 0.59 1.16 -14.91
C LYS A 66 1.00 1.98 -13.69
N PHE A 67 2.27 1.91 -13.35
CA PHE A 67 2.88 2.65 -12.24
C PHE A 67 3.38 4.00 -12.76
N THR A 68 2.93 5.08 -12.14
CA THR A 68 3.25 6.47 -12.52
C THR A 68 3.43 7.35 -11.29
N ASN A 69 4.06 8.52 -11.46
CA ASN A 69 4.19 9.51 -10.40
C ASN A 69 4.92 8.98 -9.15
N GLU A 70 6.05 8.30 -9.37
CA GLU A 70 6.94 7.93 -8.26
C GLU A 70 7.43 9.20 -7.56
N ARG A 71 7.32 9.23 -6.23
CA ARG A 71 7.64 10.39 -5.42
C ARG A 71 8.00 9.99 -3.99
N LEU A 72 8.81 10.81 -3.35
CA LEU A 72 9.14 10.64 -1.94
C LEU A 72 7.89 10.82 -1.06
N ILE A 73 7.85 10.07 0.02
CA ILE A 73 6.91 10.30 1.12
C ILE A 73 7.42 11.52 1.91
N GLN A 74 6.80 12.68 1.68
CA GLN A 74 7.11 13.98 2.31
C GLN A 74 5.80 14.63 2.73
N TRP A 75 5.40 14.47 3.98
CA TRP A 75 4.26 15.16 4.58
C TRP A 75 4.64 15.69 5.95
#